data_AF-A0A521K1M8-F1
#
_entry.id   AF-A0A521K1M8-F1
#
_cell.length_a   1.000
_cell.length_b   1.000
_cell.length_c   1.000
_cell.angle_alpha   90.00
_cell.angle_beta   90.00
_cell.angle_gamma   90.00
#
_symmetry.space_group_name_H-M   'P 1'
#
loop_
_entity.id
_entity.type
_entity.pdbx_description
1 polymer ?
#
loop_
_entity_poly.entity_id
_entity_poly.type
_entity_poly.pdbx_seq_one_letter_code
_entity_poly.pdbx_strand_id
1 'polypeptide(L)'
;MAVCTHRSGTVAPRARHIGHSTDRQGLTPCRQGSAHMFAGEYLCKLDEKGRFIIPSPIRELVQAQGNGVVFLKGEHSVLIYSSAEWAKLLDKTKDKLDDDQKRLFMHFVVSEIGTSDVDKAGRVLIPGRFRKLVPVEDDLEITLVGLYNHMEAWNPSTWRRYLSQTEDKNEQNLNKIYDLLSST
;
A
#
# COMPACT_ATOMS: atom_id res chain seq x y z
N MET A 1 2.31 -68.70 -19.19
CA MET A 1 2.42 -69.13 -20.60
C MET A 1 1.12 -68.78 -21.31
N ALA A 2 1.23 -68.22 -22.52
CA ALA A 2 0.17 -67.99 -23.53
C ALA A 2 -0.91 -66.93 -23.24
N VAL A 3 -1.33 -66.02 -24.13
CA VAL A 3 -0.91 -65.57 -25.48
C VAL A 3 -1.56 -64.18 -25.72
N CYS A 4 -0.87 -63.31 -26.45
CA CYS A 4 -1.30 -62.00 -26.95
C CYS A 4 -2.40 -62.04 -28.05
N THR A 5 -2.87 -60.83 -28.41
CA THR A 5 -3.38 -60.33 -29.73
C THR A 5 -4.84 -59.89 -29.73
N HIS A 6 -5.34 -58.91 -30.50
CA HIS A 6 -4.90 -57.61 -31.04
C HIS A 6 -6.12 -57.01 -31.79
N ARG A 7 -6.00 -55.77 -32.29
CA ARG A 7 -6.84 -55.05 -33.29
C ARG A 7 -8.12 -54.37 -32.76
N SER A 8 -8.30 -53.04 -32.78
CA SER A 8 -8.12 -51.94 -33.77
C SER A 8 -9.41 -51.63 -34.54
N GLY A 9 -9.82 -50.37 -34.59
CA GLY A 9 -10.62 -49.83 -35.71
C GLY A 9 -11.79 -48.91 -35.35
N THR A 10 -11.53 -47.62 -35.58
CA THR A 10 -12.37 -46.42 -35.73
C THR A 10 -13.73 -46.60 -36.43
N VAL A 11 -14.72 -45.73 -36.12
CA VAL A 11 -15.48 -44.86 -37.08
C VAL A 11 -16.51 -44.00 -36.30
N ALA A 12 -16.56 -42.70 -36.60
CA ALA A 12 -17.56 -41.74 -36.14
C ALA A 12 -18.79 -41.68 -37.08
N PRO A 13 -19.92 -41.10 -36.63
CA PRO A 13 -20.63 -40.16 -37.49
C PRO A 13 -21.09 -38.87 -36.79
N ARG A 14 -21.39 -37.88 -37.64
CA ARG A 14 -21.64 -36.45 -37.40
C ARG A 14 -23.11 -36.11 -37.05
N ALA A 15 -23.24 -35.14 -36.14
CA ALA A 15 -24.09 -33.93 -36.14
C ALA A 15 -25.64 -34.00 -36.26
N ARG A 16 -26.35 -33.39 -35.29
CA ARG A 16 -27.06 -32.09 -35.45
C ARG A 16 -27.69 -31.56 -34.14
N HIS A 17 -27.84 -30.22 -34.12
CA HIS A 17 -28.37 -29.27 -33.12
C HIS A 17 -29.65 -29.69 -32.37
N ILE A 18 -30.07 -29.14 -31.22
CA ILE A 18 -30.44 -27.74 -30.85
C ILE A 18 -30.49 -27.74 -29.30
N GLY A 19 -29.81 -26.89 -28.52
CA GLY A 19 -30.13 -25.48 -28.27
C GLY A 19 -30.84 -25.31 -26.91
N HIS A 20 -30.09 -25.00 -25.84
CA HIS A 20 -30.64 -24.26 -24.71
C HIS A 20 -29.62 -23.20 -24.27
N SER A 21 -29.95 -21.97 -24.64
CA SER A 21 -29.34 -20.74 -24.19
C SER A 21 -29.60 -20.55 -22.70
N THR A 22 -28.55 -20.52 -21.91
CA THR A 22 -28.54 -19.77 -20.66
C THR A 22 -27.31 -18.88 -20.71
N ASP A 23 -27.59 -17.59 -20.87
CA ASP A 23 -26.65 -16.50 -20.87
C ASP A 23 -25.59 -16.67 -19.78
N ARG A 24 -24.35 -16.96 -20.18
CA ARG A 24 -23.19 -16.50 -19.41
C ARG A 24 -23.07 -15.02 -19.69
N GLN A 25 -23.86 -14.22 -18.98
CA GLN A 25 -23.53 -12.82 -18.79
C GLN A 25 -22.11 -12.80 -18.24
N GLY A 26 -21.20 -12.27 -19.07
CA GLY A 26 -19.86 -11.96 -18.65
C GLY A 26 -19.97 -11.13 -17.39
N LEU A 27 -19.41 -11.65 -16.30
CA LEU A 27 -19.11 -10.83 -15.15
C LEU A 27 -18.18 -9.74 -15.65
N THR A 28 -18.75 -8.56 -15.83
CA THR A 28 -18.04 -7.32 -16.03
C THR A 28 -16.96 -7.25 -14.95
N PRO A 29 -15.66 -7.10 -15.29
CA PRO A 29 -14.71 -6.71 -14.27
C PRO A 29 -15.21 -5.35 -13.77
N CYS A 30 -15.56 -5.26 -12.49
CA CYS A 30 -15.77 -3.96 -11.86
C CYS A 30 -14.56 -3.11 -12.23
N ARG A 31 -14.81 -2.09 -13.07
CA ARG A 31 -13.80 -1.18 -13.58
C ARG A 31 -12.94 -0.75 -12.40
N GLN A 32 -11.64 -0.93 -12.56
CA GLN A 32 -10.61 -0.30 -11.74
C GLN A 32 -10.99 1.17 -11.55
N GLY A 33 -11.50 1.49 -10.36
CA GLY A 33 -11.39 2.85 -9.85
C GLY A 33 -9.91 3.00 -9.56
N SER A 34 -9.17 3.61 -10.49
CA SER A 34 -7.79 4.00 -10.28
C SER A 34 -7.74 4.76 -8.96
N ALA A 35 -7.25 4.12 -7.89
CA ALA A 35 -6.97 4.85 -6.67
C ALA A 35 -5.91 5.89 -7.07
N HIS A 36 -6.24 7.18 -7.00
CA HIS A 36 -5.34 8.26 -7.39
C HIS A 36 -4.52 8.79 -6.20
N MET A 37 -4.76 8.26 -5.00
CA MET A 37 -4.21 8.75 -3.74
C MET A 37 -4.11 7.61 -2.72
N PHE A 38 -3.20 7.75 -1.75
CA PHE A 38 -3.14 6.84 -0.62
C PHE A 38 -4.27 7.16 0.37
N ALA A 39 -5.13 6.20 0.66
CA ALA A 39 -6.25 6.39 1.58
C ALA A 39 -6.63 5.10 2.29
N GLY A 40 -7.27 5.26 3.45
CA GLY A 40 -7.75 4.17 4.30
C GLY A 40 -6.76 3.75 5.39
N GLU A 41 -7.23 2.88 6.27
CA GLU A 41 -6.47 2.28 7.36
C GLU A 41 -6.39 0.77 7.15
N TYR A 42 -5.18 0.20 7.28
CA TYR A 42 -4.93 -1.22 7.03
C TYR A 42 -4.04 -1.81 8.13
N LEU A 43 -4.56 -2.84 8.82
CA LEU A 43 -3.74 -3.66 9.71
C LEU A 43 -2.89 -4.64 8.88
N CYS A 44 -1.57 -4.54 8.99
CA CYS A 44 -0.63 -5.33 8.21
C CYS A 44 0.28 -6.15 9.11
N LYS A 45 0.34 -7.46 8.87
CA LYS A 45 1.29 -8.36 9.53
C LYS A 45 2.69 -8.23 8.91
N LEU A 46 3.69 -8.28 9.77
CA LEU A 46 5.10 -8.36 9.42
C LEU A 46 5.57 -9.81 9.49
N ASP A 47 6.45 -10.18 8.57
CA ASP A 47 7.23 -11.41 8.71
C ASP A 47 8.46 -11.20 9.60
N GLU A 48 9.19 -12.29 9.87
CA GLU A 48 10.41 -12.31 10.68
C GLU A 48 11.49 -11.32 10.22
N LYS A 49 11.49 -10.95 8.93
CA LYS A 49 12.45 -10.01 8.35
C LYS A 49 11.97 -8.56 8.46
N GLY A 50 10.75 -8.32 8.94
CA GLY A 50 10.13 -7.02 9.01
C GLY A 50 9.54 -6.56 7.67
N ARG A 51 9.08 -7.51 6.83
CA ARG A 51 8.37 -7.20 5.60
C ARG A 51 6.87 -7.34 5.81
N PHE A 52 6.08 -6.44 5.24
CA PHE A 52 4.62 -6.57 5.17
C PHE A 52 4.18 -6.66 3.71
N ILE A 53 3.01 -7.27 3.47
CA ILE A 53 2.34 -7.23 2.18
C ILE A 53 1.63 -5.89 2.06
N ILE A 54 1.91 -5.13 0.98
CA ILE A 54 1.20 -3.88 0.72
C ILE A 54 -0.26 -4.20 0.37
N PRO A 55 -1.26 -3.52 0.99
CA PRO A 55 -2.66 -3.64 0.60
C PRO A 55 -2.85 -3.40 -0.90
N SER A 56 -3.74 -4.18 -1.55
CA SER A 56 -3.87 -4.14 -3.02
C SER A 56 -4.10 -2.74 -3.61
N PRO A 57 -4.98 -1.88 -3.04
CA PRO A 57 -5.21 -0.54 -3.57
C PRO A 57 -3.96 0.35 -3.53
N ILE A 58 -3.15 0.19 -2.49
CA ILE A 58 -1.89 0.93 -2.29
C ILE A 58 -0.79 0.38 -3.20
N ARG A 59 -0.75 -0.95 -3.40
CA ARG A 59 0.28 -1.60 -4.23
C ARG A 59 0.24 -1.13 -5.67
N GLU A 60 -0.95 -1.03 -6.26
CA GLU A 60 -1.14 -0.54 -7.63
C GLU A 60 -0.58 0.88 -7.80
N LEU A 61 -0.83 1.74 -6.81
CA LEU A 61 -0.29 3.09 -6.75
C LEU A 61 1.24 3.13 -6.66
N VAL A 62 1.83 2.38 -5.72
CA VAL A 62 3.29 2.34 -5.55
C VAL A 62 3.98 1.81 -6.82
N GLN A 63 3.39 0.79 -7.47
CA GLN A 63 3.90 0.25 -8.74
C GLN A 63 3.88 1.30 -9.85
N ALA A 64 2.77 2.04 -9.99
CA ALA A 64 2.67 3.13 -10.96
C ALA A 64 3.61 4.32 -10.64
N GLN A 65 4.07 4.44 -9.40
CA GLN A 65 4.87 5.56 -8.88
C GLN A 65 6.34 5.21 -8.64
N GLY A 66 6.88 4.24 -9.39
CA GLY A 66 8.31 3.88 -9.38
C GLY A 66 8.64 2.57 -8.67
N ASN A 67 7.65 1.76 -8.31
CA ASN A 67 7.79 0.42 -7.71
C ASN A 67 8.67 0.36 -6.45
N GLY A 68 8.71 1.47 -5.71
CA GLY A 68 9.49 1.57 -4.48
C GLY A 68 8.94 2.63 -3.55
N VAL A 69 9.35 2.53 -2.30
CA VAL A 69 8.96 3.44 -1.24
C VAL A 69 10.17 4.03 -0.52
N VAL A 70 9.95 5.22 0.02
CA VAL A 70 10.90 5.96 0.85
C VAL A 70 10.32 6.09 2.25
N PHE A 71 11.11 5.73 3.25
CA PHE A 71 10.79 5.82 4.67
C PHE A 71 11.48 7.03 5.28
N LEU A 72 10.75 7.79 6.09
CA LEU A 72 11.27 8.90 6.87
C LEU A 72 10.71 8.82 8.29
N LYS A 73 11.49 9.25 9.28
CA LYS A 73 11.03 9.32 10.66
C LYS A 73 9.96 10.41 10.80
N GLY A 74 8.78 10.05 11.28
CA GLY A 74 7.76 10.98 11.74
C GLY A 74 7.90 11.26 13.25
N GLU A 75 6.97 12.02 13.81
CA GLU A 75 6.94 12.36 15.23
C GLU A 75 6.59 11.14 16.10
N HIS A 76 5.55 10.40 15.70
CA HIS A 76 5.04 9.21 16.40
C HIS A 76 4.93 7.97 15.48
N SER A 77 5.20 8.17 14.19
CA SER A 77 4.99 7.21 13.11
C SER A 77 6.23 7.14 12.22
N VAL A 78 6.20 6.23 11.25
CA VAL A 78 7.14 6.22 10.14
C VAL A 78 6.40 6.67 8.90
N LEU A 79 6.84 7.76 8.29
CA LEU A 79 6.29 8.26 7.03
C LEU A 79 6.77 7.39 5.89
N ILE A 80 5.87 7.07 4.96
CA ILE A 80 6.14 6.24 3.78
C ILE A 80 5.62 6.96 2.55
N TYR A 81 6.53 7.31 1.65
CA TYR A 81 6.22 7.90 0.33
C TYR A 81 6.47 6.87 -0.75
N SER A 82 5.75 6.95 -1.87
CA SER A 82 6.28 6.36 -3.09
C SER A 82 7.51 7.13 -3.55
N SER A 83 8.37 6.50 -4.36
CA SER A 83 9.52 7.17 -4.97
C SER A 83 9.12 8.45 -5.72
N ALA A 84 8.00 8.43 -6.46
CA ALA A 84 7.52 9.60 -7.18
C ALA A 84 7.01 10.73 -6.26
N GLU A 85 6.26 10.42 -5.21
CA GLU A 85 5.78 11.44 -4.26
C GLU A 85 6.93 12.02 -3.43
N TRP A 86 7.92 11.20 -3.09
CA TRP A 86 9.15 11.70 -2.45
C TRP A 86 9.91 12.68 -3.34
N ALA A 87 10.10 12.36 -4.63
CA ALA A 87 10.75 13.26 -5.57
C ALA A 87 10.00 14.60 -5.68
N LYS A 88 8.66 14.56 -5.81
CA LYS A 88 7.83 15.78 -5.82
C LYS A 88 7.98 16.59 -4.53
N LEU A 89 8.05 15.93 -3.37
CA LEU A 89 8.26 16.61 -2.10
C LEU A 89 9.63 17.30 -2.04
N LEU A 90 10.68 16.60 -2.48
CA LEU A 90 12.04 17.14 -2.54
C LEU A 90 12.10 18.39 -3.42
N ASP A 91 11.57 18.31 -4.64
CA ASP A 91 11.61 19.41 -5.60
C ASP A 91 10.87 20.64 -5.05
N LYS A 92 9.63 20.44 -4.57
CA LYS A 92 8.82 21.52 -3.98
C LYS A 92 9.45 22.15 -2.75
N THR A 93 10.23 21.39 -1.99
CA THR A 93 10.86 21.87 -0.76
C THR A 93 12.13 22.64 -1.10
N LYS A 94 13.00 22.09 -1.95
CA LYS A 94 14.28 22.69 -2.31
C LYS A 94 14.14 24.09 -2.91
N ASP A 95 13.09 24.33 -3.70
CA ASP A 95 12.83 25.62 -4.33
C ASP A 95 12.45 26.74 -3.35
N LYS A 96 12.07 26.38 -2.11
CA LYS A 96 11.67 27.33 -1.05
C LYS A 96 12.76 27.62 -0.05
N LEU A 97 13.89 26.91 -0.12
CA LEU A 97 14.98 27.01 0.84
C LEU A 97 16.12 27.89 0.31
N ASP A 98 16.75 28.63 1.21
CA ASP A 98 18.07 29.23 0.94
C ASP A 98 19.18 28.16 0.98
N ASP A 99 20.42 28.54 0.70
CA ASP A 99 21.52 27.58 0.56
C ASP A 99 21.92 26.92 1.89
N ASP A 100 21.84 27.64 3.01
CA ASP A 100 22.12 27.07 4.34
C ASP A 100 21.02 26.08 4.74
N GLN A 101 19.76 26.44 4.51
CA GLN A 101 18.62 25.58 4.74
C GLN A 101 18.65 24.33 3.86
N LYS A 102 19.03 24.44 2.58
CA LYS A 102 19.23 23.26 1.70
C LYS A 102 20.28 22.33 2.29
N ARG A 103 21.41 22.86 2.77
CA ARG A 103 22.47 22.05 3.39
C ARG A 103 21.97 21.33 4.64
N LEU A 104 21.19 21.99 5.49
CA LEU A 104 20.57 21.35 6.65
C LEU A 104 19.55 20.28 6.24
N PHE A 105 18.69 20.57 5.28
CA PHE A 105 17.70 19.63 4.77
C PHE A 105 18.36 18.36 4.21
N MET A 106 19.44 18.49 3.44
CA MET A 106 20.19 17.34 2.93
C MET A 106 20.82 16.51 4.05
N HIS A 107 21.41 17.15 5.06
CA HIS A 107 22.10 16.44 6.14
C HIS A 107 21.21 15.85 7.23
N PHE A 108 20.02 16.41 7.46
CA PHE A 108 19.15 16.00 8.57
C PHE A 108 17.85 15.33 8.13
N VAL A 109 17.41 15.54 6.88
CA VAL A 109 16.20 14.91 6.35
C VAL A 109 16.54 13.87 5.30
N VAL A 110 17.28 14.27 4.25
CA VAL A 110 17.55 13.37 3.12
C VAL A 110 18.50 12.22 3.50
N SER A 111 19.51 12.48 4.34
CA SER A 111 20.42 11.44 4.87
C SER A 111 19.71 10.37 5.71
N GLU A 112 18.60 10.73 6.36
CA GLU A 112 17.86 9.87 7.28
C GLU A 112 16.86 8.96 6.57
N ILE A 113 16.58 9.17 5.28
CA ILE A 113 15.61 8.36 4.56
C ILE A 113 16.11 6.96 4.30
N GLY A 114 15.24 5.95 4.43
CA GLY A 114 15.51 4.61 3.92
C GLY A 114 14.65 4.30 2.71
N THR A 115 15.03 3.29 1.94
CA THR A 115 14.29 2.88 0.74
C THR A 115 14.01 1.39 0.76
N SER A 116 12.94 0.97 0.08
CA SER A 116 12.65 -0.42 -0.23
C SER A 116 11.85 -0.49 -1.51
N ASP A 117 12.22 -1.41 -2.40
CA ASP A 117 11.39 -1.75 -3.55
C ASP A 117 10.28 -2.71 -3.14
N VAL A 118 9.25 -2.78 -3.98
CA VAL A 118 8.19 -3.80 -3.88
C VAL A 118 8.68 -5.08 -4.54
N ASP A 119 8.72 -6.17 -3.78
CA ASP A 119 9.12 -7.48 -4.31
C ASP A 119 8.04 -8.12 -5.19
N LYS A 120 8.36 -9.25 -5.84
CA LYS A 120 7.41 -9.98 -6.70
C LYS A 120 6.16 -10.48 -5.97
N ALA A 121 6.23 -10.62 -4.65
CA ALA A 121 5.09 -11.02 -3.81
C ALA A 121 4.28 -9.81 -3.32
N GLY A 122 4.64 -8.59 -3.72
CA GLY A 122 3.98 -7.36 -3.28
C GLY A 122 4.35 -6.96 -1.86
N ARG A 123 5.51 -7.40 -1.36
CA ARG A 123 6.00 -7.05 -0.02
C ARG A 123 6.99 -5.91 -0.05
N VAL A 124 7.05 -5.17 1.04
CA VAL A 124 8.02 -4.11 1.30
C VAL A 124 8.74 -4.39 2.61
N LEU A 125 10.05 -4.18 2.62
CA LEU A 125 10.88 -4.28 3.82
C LEU A 125 10.90 -2.95 4.56
N ILE A 126 10.57 -2.97 5.85
CA ILE A 126 10.79 -1.82 6.72
C ILE A 126 12.26 -1.84 7.19
N PRO A 127 13.09 -0.83 6.83
CA PRO A 127 14.49 -0.81 7.24
C PRO A 127 14.61 -0.84 8.77
N GLY A 128 15.63 -1.55 9.27
CA GLY A 128 15.74 -1.88 10.69
C GLY A 128 15.70 -0.69 11.65
N ARG A 129 16.20 0.48 11.23
CA ARG A 129 16.15 1.70 12.06
C ARG A 129 14.73 2.22 12.29
N PHE A 130 13.83 2.05 11.32
CA PHE A 130 12.44 2.48 11.44
C PHE A 130 11.59 1.49 12.25
N ARG A 131 11.94 0.20 12.22
CA ARG A 131 11.32 -0.82 13.08
C ARG A 131 11.52 -0.55 14.57
N LYS A 132 12.58 0.16 14.96
CA LYS A 132 12.78 0.60 16.36
C LYS A 132 11.85 1.75 16.78
N LEU A 133 11.36 2.52 15.81
CA LEU A 133 10.46 3.65 16.05
C LEU A 133 9.00 3.22 16.11
N VAL A 134 8.68 2.11 15.45
CA VAL A 134 7.39 1.44 15.52
C VAL A 134 7.61 0.10 16.23
N PRO A 135 7.69 0.09 17.58
CA PRO A 135 7.92 -1.14 18.33
C PRO A 135 6.77 -2.09 18.03
N VAL A 136 7.07 -3.12 17.25
CA VAL A 136 6.15 -4.20 16.92
C VAL A 136 6.37 -5.32 17.93
N GLU A 137 5.93 -5.07 19.16
CA GLU A 137 5.93 -6.09 20.22
C GLU A 137 4.78 -7.08 20.01
N ASP A 138 5.00 -8.30 20.50
CA ASP A 138 4.13 -9.49 20.61
C ASP A 138 3.41 -10.00 19.34
N ASP A 139 2.84 -9.13 18.51
CA ASP A 139 1.97 -9.52 17.38
C ASP A 139 2.58 -9.30 16.00
N LEU A 140 3.76 -8.65 15.91
CA LEU A 140 4.43 -8.31 14.65
C LEU A 140 3.49 -7.61 13.64
N GLU A 141 2.71 -6.63 14.09
CA GLU A 141 1.72 -5.92 13.27
C GLU A 141 1.93 -4.42 13.25
N ILE A 142 1.61 -3.80 12.11
CA ILE A 142 1.56 -2.34 11.95
C ILE A 142 0.18 -1.90 11.47
N THR A 143 -0.22 -0.69 11.83
CA THR A 143 -1.33 0.01 11.17
C THR A 143 -0.75 0.92 10.10
N LEU A 144 -1.12 0.68 8.84
CA LEU A 144 -0.77 1.53 7.71
C LEU A 144 -1.94 2.49 7.42
N VAL A 145 -1.69 3.79 7.49
CA VAL A 145 -2.69 4.84 7.30
C VAL A 145 -2.34 5.63 6.03
N GLY A 146 -3.25 5.71 5.07
CA GLY A 146 -3.08 6.50 3.85
C GLY A 146 -3.51 7.95 4.06
N LEU A 147 -2.62 8.89 3.74
CA LEU A 147 -2.78 10.34 3.90
C LEU A 147 -2.53 11.08 2.57
N TYR A 148 -3.35 10.77 1.58
CA TYR A 148 -3.38 11.36 0.23
C TYR A 148 -2.10 11.18 -0.60
N ASN A 149 -1.02 11.89 -0.26
CA ASN A 149 0.26 11.86 -0.97
C ASN A 149 1.31 10.92 -0.32
N HIS A 150 1.04 10.46 0.89
CA HIS A 150 1.93 9.54 1.60
C HIS A 150 1.11 8.62 2.50
N MET A 151 1.80 7.74 3.19
CA MET A 151 1.23 6.89 4.22
C MET A 151 2.03 7.04 5.50
N GLU A 152 1.46 6.57 6.59
CA GLU A 152 2.16 6.39 7.86
C GLU A 152 2.06 4.95 8.31
N ALA A 153 3.16 4.41 8.82
CA ALA A 153 3.17 3.16 9.54
C ALA A 153 3.25 3.43 11.04
N TRP A 154 2.32 2.83 11.78
CA TRP A 154 2.15 3.00 13.21
C TRP A 154 2.20 1.67 13.94
N ASN A 155 2.56 1.73 15.23
CA ASN A 155 2.21 0.65 16.15
C ASN A 155 0.69 0.75 16.40
N PRO A 156 -0.07 -0.36 16.31
CA PRO A 156 -1.54 -0.31 16.42
C PRO A 156 -2.06 0.25 17.76
N SER A 157 -1.35 0.04 18.87
CA SER A 157 -1.74 0.59 20.17
C SER A 157 -1.46 2.09 20.27
N THR A 158 -0.30 2.52 19.74
CA THR A 158 0.07 3.95 19.69
C THR A 158 -0.87 4.72 18.77
N TRP A 159 -1.28 4.14 17.64
CA TRP A 159 -2.25 4.74 16.72
C TRP A 159 -3.60 4.99 17.39
N ARG A 160 -4.18 3.96 18.04
CA ARG A 160 -5.45 4.10 18.76
C ARG A 160 -5.39 5.18 19.83
N ARG A 161 -4.29 5.24 20.58
CA ARG A 161 -4.09 6.29 21.60
C ARG A 161 -3.94 7.67 20.97
N TYR A 162 -3.21 7.78 19.85
CA TYR A 162 -3.05 9.03 19.12
C TYR A 162 -4.40 9.56 18.61
N LEU A 163 -5.24 8.71 18.00
CA LEU A 163 -6.57 9.09 17.55
C LEU A 163 -7.43 9.61 18.70
N SER A 164 -7.60 8.82 19.77
CA SER A 164 -8.42 9.24 20.92
C SER A 164 -7.95 10.58 21.51
N GLN A 165 -6.64 10.74 21.73
CA GLN A 165 -6.11 12.00 22.27
C GLN A 165 -6.25 13.17 21.30
N THR A 166 -6.16 12.92 19.99
CA THR A 166 -6.25 13.96 18.96
C THR A 166 -7.68 14.40 18.77
N GLU A 167 -8.64 13.46 18.76
CA GLU A 167 -10.08 13.73 18.70
C GLU A 167 -10.51 14.60 19.87
N ASP A 168 -10.19 14.19 21.10
CA ASP A 168 -10.53 14.94 22.32
C ASP A 168 -9.97 16.37 22.30
N LYS A 169 -8.73 16.54 21.83
CA LYS A 169 -8.07 17.86 21.76
C LYS A 169 -8.60 18.74 20.62
N ASN A 170 -9.14 18.15 19.56
CA ASN A 170 -9.47 18.85 18.31
C ASN A 170 -10.95 18.78 17.93
N GLU A 171 -11.83 18.40 18.85
CA GLU A 171 -13.28 18.27 18.61
C GLU A 171 -13.87 19.45 17.83
N GLN A 172 -13.57 20.69 18.25
CA GLN A 172 -14.05 21.89 17.56
C GLN A 172 -13.53 22.02 16.11
N ASN A 173 -12.30 21.60 15.85
CA ASN A 173 -11.71 21.65 14.51
C ASN A 173 -12.30 20.53 13.63
N LEU A 174 -12.52 19.34 14.18
CA LEU A 174 -13.15 18.23 13.49
C LEU A 174 -14.58 18.56 13.07
N ASN A 175 -15.37 19.18 13.95
CA ASN A 175 -16.73 19.62 13.63
C ASN A 175 -16.74 20.60 12.44
N LYS A 176 -15.85 21.59 12.43
CA LYS A 176 -15.70 22.52 11.30
C LYS A 176 -15.35 21.79 9.99
N ILE A 177 -14.50 20.77 10.06
CA ILE A 177 -14.13 19.96 8.88
C ILE A 177 -15.37 19.20 8.37
N TYR A 178 -16.14 18.56 9.25
CA TYR A 178 -17.35 17.84 8.86
C TYR A 178 -18.42 18.77 8.26
N ASP A 179 -18.60 19.96 8.82
CA ASP A 179 -19.49 20.97 8.27
C ASP A 179 -19.10 21.32 6.83
N LEU A 180 -17.81 21.60 6.60
CA LEU A 180 -17.29 21.90 5.26
C LEU A 180 -17.55 20.76 4.26
N LEU A 181 -17.26 19.52 4.65
CA LEU A 181 -17.49 18.34 3.82
C LEU A 181 -18.97 18.08 3.53
N SER A 182 -19.86 18.46 4.45
CA SER A 182 -21.31 18.32 4.28
C SER A 182 -21.95 19.48 3.49
N SER A 183 -21.24 20.60 3.36
CA SER A 183 -21.70 21.81 2.67
C SER A 183 -21.34 21.87 1.18
N THR A 184 -20.54 20.92 0.70
CA THR A 184 -20.09 20.80 -0.70
C THR A 184 -20.95 19.78 -1.45
#